data_AF-A0A143BCQ2-F1
#
_entry.id   AF-A0A143BCQ2-F1
#
_cell.length_a   1.000
_cell.length_b   1.000
_cell.length_c   1.000
_cell.angle_alpha   90.00
_cell.angle_beta   90.00
_cell.angle_gamma   90.00
#
_symmetry.space_group_name_H-M   'P 1'
#
loop_
_entity.id
_entity.type
_entity.pdbx_description
1 polymer ?
#
loop_
_entity_poly.entity_id
_entity_poly.type
_entity_poly.pdbx_seq_one_letter_code
_entity_poly.pdbx_strand_id
1 'polypeptide(L)' 'MKCPVCNKTENHIEIDAHSNGFSAEIVQCDICGSIWSINHGVTEVVKDSQVRSFLSATTECVEADDYMLVA' A
#
# COMPACT_ATOMS: atom_id res chain seq x y z
N MET A 1 -5.06 -6.86 12.44
CA MET A 1 -4.07 -7.53 11.54
C MET A 1 -2.80 -6.69 11.48
N LYS A 2 -1.67 -7.16 10.92
CA LYS A 2 -0.47 -6.31 10.84
C LYS A 2 -0.54 -5.39 9.62
N CYS A 3 -0.34 -4.08 9.80
CA CYS A 3 -0.28 -3.11 8.71
C CYS A 3 0.92 -3.43 7.80
N PRO A 4 0.73 -3.57 6.48
CA PRO A 4 1.81 -3.88 5.54
C PRO A 4 2.83 -2.74 5.38
N VAL A 5 2.47 -1.53 5.79
CA VAL A 5 3.30 -0.32 5.64
C VAL A 5 4.14 -0.06 6.89
N CYS A 6 3.52 0.14 8.05
CA CYS A 6 4.23 0.52 9.29
C CYS A 6 4.48 -0.65 10.26
N ASN A 7 4.02 -1.86 9.92
CA ASN A 7 4.19 -3.06 10.73
C ASN A 7 3.54 -3.03 12.13
N LYS A 8 2.66 -2.05 12.42
CA LYS A 8 1.85 -1.99 13.65
C LYS A 8 0.53 -2.74 13.48
N THR A 9 -0.13 -3.07 14.60
CA THR A 9 -1.33 -3.92 14.61
C THR A 9 -2.62 -3.16 14.86
N GLU A 10 -2.55 -1.86 15.17
CA GLU A 10 -3.73 -1.01 15.36
C GLU A 10 -4.32 -0.61 13.98
N ASN A 11 -5.48 -1.18 13.71
CA ASN A 11 -6.28 -0.95 12.51
C ASN A 11 -7.74 -1.32 12.75
N HIS A 12 -8.60 -0.73 11.92
CA HIS A 12 -10.03 -1.04 11.87
C HIS A 12 -10.47 -1.32 10.43
N ILE A 13 -11.52 -2.11 10.30
CA ILE A 13 -12.18 -2.41 9.03
C ILE A 13 -13.12 -1.24 8.74
N GLU A 14 -12.86 -0.54 7.65
CA GLU A 14 -13.69 0.58 7.18
C GLU A 14 -14.89 0.06 6.38
N ILE A 15 -14.66 -0.95 5.53
CA ILE A 15 -15.70 -1.55 4.69
C ILE A 15 -15.54 -3.06 4.74
N ASP A 16 -16.62 -3.74 5.12
CA ASP A 16 -16.75 -5.19 5.02
C ASP A 16 -17.79 -5.52 3.94
N ALA A 17 -17.33 -6.02 2.80
CA ALA A 17 -18.17 -6.31 1.64
C ALA A 17 -18.28 -7.82 1.43
N HIS A 18 -19.43 -8.38 1.83
CA HIS A 18 -19.77 -9.78 1.65
C HIS A 18 -21.01 -9.93 0.76
N SER A 19 -20.86 -10.51 -0.44
CA SER A 19 -21.96 -10.75 -1.37
C SER A 19 -21.65 -11.89 -2.34
N ASN A 20 -22.54 -12.88 -2.46
CA ASN A 20 -22.53 -13.97 -3.46
C ASN A 20 -21.17 -14.30 -4.12
N GLY A 21 -20.26 -14.93 -3.38
CA GLY A 21 -18.96 -15.38 -3.90
C GLY A 21 -17.85 -14.32 -3.89
N PHE A 22 -18.18 -13.09 -3.50
CA PHE A 22 -17.25 -11.99 -3.28
C PHE A 22 -17.15 -11.69 -1.77
N SER A 23 -15.92 -11.69 -1.26
CA SER A 23 -15.57 -11.30 0.10
C SER A 23 -14.36 -10.37 -0.01
N ALA A 24 -14.56 -9.11 0.37
CA ALA A 24 -13.51 -8.13 0.41
C ALA A 24 -13.63 -7.22 1.62
N GLU A 25 -12.50 -6.89 2.22
CA GLU A 25 -12.39 -5.98 3.36
C GLU A 25 -11.51 -4.81 2.95
N ILE A 26 -11.89 -3.59 3.31
CA ILE A 26 -11.02 -2.41 3.25
C ILE A 26 -10.64 -2.03 4.67
N VAL A 27 -9.35 -1.96 4.93
CA VAL A 27 -8.78 -1.77 6.27
C VAL A 27 -7.91 -0.54 6.28
N GLN A 28 -8.05 0.26 7.34
CA GLN A 28 -7.23 1.45 7.58
C GLN A 28 -6.36 1.24 8.83
N CYS A 29 -5.09 1.67 8.75
CA CYS A 29 -4.21 1.70 9.91
C CYS A 29 -4.38 3.00 10.70
N ASP A 30 -4.65 2.87 11.99
CA ASP A 30 -4.82 4.01 12.91
C ASP A 30 -3.49 4.75 13.19
N ILE A 31 -2.35 4.09 12.95
CA ILE A 31 -1.02 4.63 13.27
C ILE A 31 -0.46 5.46 12.12
N CYS A 32 -0.51 4.93 10.90
CA CYS A 32 0.10 5.60 9.75
C CYS A 32 -0.93 6.12 8.75
N GLY A 33 -2.21 5.75 8.86
CA GLY A 33 -3.25 6.18 7.93
C GLY A 33 -3.20 5.52 6.54
N SER A 34 -2.39 4.47 6.38
CA SER A 34 -2.37 3.67 5.15
C SER A 34 -3.65 2.83 5.04
N ILE A 35 -4.10 2.59 3.81
CA ILE A 35 -5.32 1.84 3.51
C ILE A 35 -4.96 0.68 2.57
N TRP A 36 -5.48 -0.50 2.84
CA TRP A 36 -5.32 -1.67 1.98
C TRP A 36 -6.63 -2.45 1.88
N SER A 37 -6.77 -3.20 0.79
CA SER A 37 -7.84 -4.16 0.61
C SER A 37 -7.37 -5.57 0.92
N ILE A 38 -8.29 -6.43 1.35
CA ILE A 38 -8.09 -7.86 1.47
C ILE A 38 -9.16 -8.51 0.60
N ASN A 39 -8.76 -9.34 -0.36
CA ASN A 39 -9.68 -10.10 -1.18
C ASN A 39 -9.17 -11.54 -1.30
N HIS A 40 -9.98 -12.50 -0.83
CA HIS A 40 -9.58 -13.91 -0.77
C HIS A 40 -8.19 -14.15 -0.11
N GLY A 41 -7.87 -13.38 0.93
CA GLY A 41 -6.59 -13.45 1.64
C GLY A 41 -5.42 -12.73 0.94
N VAL A 42 -5.61 -12.19 -0.26
CA VAL A 42 -4.63 -11.35 -0.94
C VAL A 42 -4.75 -9.92 -0.41
N THR A 43 -3.63 -9.35 0.01
CA THR A 43 -3.57 -7.97 0.51
C THR A 43 -2.99 -7.05 -0.57
N GLU A 44 -3.70 -5.96 -0.88
CA GLU A 44 -3.26 -4.94 -1.84
C GLU A 44 -3.31 -3.56 -1.19
N VAL A 45 -2.18 -2.83 -1.21
CA VAL A 45 -2.10 -1.47 -0.65
C VAL A 45 -2.76 -0.49 -1.62
N VAL A 46 -3.85 0.12 -1.20
CA VAL A 46 -4.62 1.11 -1.98
C VAL A 46 -4.07 2.52 -1.76
N LYS A 47 -3.65 2.82 -0.52
CA LYS A 47 -3.03 4.09 -0.15
C LYS A 47 -1.85 3.85 0.77
N ASP A 48 -0.66 4.21 0.28
CA ASP A 48 0.54 4.29 1.10
C ASP A 48 0.69 5.70 1.67
N SER A 49 0.84 5.80 2.98
CA SER A 49 1.07 7.07 3.68
C SER A 49 2.55 7.48 3.70
N GLN A 50 3.47 6.55 3.45
CA GLN A 50 4.90 6.83 3.48
C GLN A 50 5.36 7.50 2.18
N VAL A 51 5.72 8.79 2.27
CA VAL A 51 6.18 9.64 1.15
C VAL A 51 7.43 9.10 0.43
N ARG A 52 8.24 8.28 1.09
CA ARG A 52 9.43 7.61 0.52
C ARG A 52 9.35 6.09 0.60
N SER A 53 8.14 5.55 0.58
CA SER A 53 7.97 4.12 0.47
C SER A 53 8.56 3.62 -0.84
N PHE A 54 9.07 2.39 -0.83
CA PHE A 54 9.43 1.67 -2.06
C PHE A 54 8.25 1.60 -3.05
N LEU A 55 7.00 1.63 -2.55
CA LEU A 55 5.79 1.65 -3.38
C LEU A 55 5.44 3.04 -3.93
N SER A 56 6.13 4.10 -3.51
CA SER A 56 5.91 5.44 -4.04
C SER A 56 6.48 5.51 -5.46
N ALA A 57 5.61 5.62 -6.46
CA ALA A 57 5.98 5.77 -7.88
C ALA A 57 6.65 7.12 -8.21
N THR A 58 7.04 7.89 -7.21
CA THR A 58 7.82 9.11 -7.38
C THR A 58 9.28 8.74 -7.61
N THR A 59 9.63 8.41 -8.85
CA THR A 59 11.01 8.46 -9.29
C THR A 59 11.43 9.92 -9.38
N GLU A 60 12.71 10.22 -9.14
CA GLU A 60 13.26 11.49 -9.58
C GLU A 60 13.10 11.64 -11.10
N CYS A 61 13.11 12.87 -11.60
CA CYS A 61 13.25 13.09 -13.04
C CYS A 61 14.66 12.59 -13.41
N VAL A 62 14.75 11.43 -14.06
CA VAL A 62 16.02 10.96 -14.60
C VAL A 62 16.39 11.89 -15.76
N GLU A 63 17.45 12.67 -15.58
CA GLU A 63 17.97 13.51 -16.65
C GLU A 63 18.67 12.59 -17.66
N ALA A 64 18.59 12.90 -18.95
CA ALA A 64 19.11 12.01 -20.01
C ALA A 64 20.63 11.75 -19.95
N ASP A 65 21.35 12.44 -19.06
CA ASP A 65 22.79 12.30 -18.81
C ASP A 65 23.14 11.34 -17.65
N ASP A 66 22.14 10.82 -16.92
CA ASP A 66 22.35 9.93 -15.76
C ASP A 66 22.77 8.49 -16.15
N TYR A 67 22.87 8.20 -17.45
CA TYR A 67 23.41 6.93 -17.93
C TYR A 67 24.93 7.00 -17.96
N MET A 68 25.60 6.20 -17.12
CA MET A 68 27.05 6.02 -17.20
C MET A 68 27.44 5.51 -18.60
N LEU A 69 27.98 6.41 -19.42
CA LEU A 69 28.79 6.02 -20.58
C LEU A 69 30.09 5.43 -20.03
N VAL A 70 30.09 4.11 -19.83
CA VAL A 70 31.33 3.35 -19.64
C VAL A 70 32.07 3.41 -20.97
N ALA A 71 33.10 4.25 -21.04
CA ALA A 71 34.08 4.28 -22.11
C ALA A 71 35.14 3.18 -21.93
#